data_AF-A0A838RP04-F1
#
_entry.id   AF-A0A838RP04-F1
#
_cell.length_a   1.000
_cell.length_b   1.000
_cell.length_c   1.000
_cell.angle_alpha   90.00
_cell.angle_beta   90.00
_cell.angle_gamma   90.00
#
_symmetry.space_group_name_H-M   'P 1'
#
loop_
_entity.id
_entity.type
_entity.pdbx_description
1 polymer ?
#
loop_
_entity_poly.entity_id
_entity_poly.type
_entity_poly.pdbx_seq_one_letter_code
_entity_poly.pdbx_strand_id
1 'polypeptide(L)'
;MSQNTLLDSLTHLTEGLSTTTTPEQLLSTLVGGARSLLPFTACALALKESEGWRVWRATASRPKQVALNTTIPPEAVDTLDRFISHGQPLQIDDLLSPPWSDASHRGILWKDGTRSALLVPLIAGGATLGALSFTSTQPDQYPTTNRNMVTLLTWMAAATLRALPQEEEAR
;
A
#
# COMPACT_ATOMS: atom_id res chain seq x y z
N MET A 1 -20.64 -12.84 18.49
CA MET A 1 -20.01 -12.66 17.17
C MET A 1 -18.51 -12.77 17.39
N SER A 2 -17.91 -13.81 16.83
CA SER A 2 -16.95 -14.65 17.55
C SER A 2 -15.50 -14.33 17.19
N GLN A 3 -14.63 -14.38 18.20
CA GLN A 3 -13.17 -14.25 18.12
C GLN A 3 -12.50 -15.16 17.07
N ASN A 4 -13.17 -16.24 16.64
CA ASN A 4 -12.72 -17.17 15.59
C ASN A 4 -12.62 -16.55 14.19
N THR A 5 -13.50 -15.63 13.79
CA THR A 5 -13.50 -15.12 12.41
C THR A 5 -12.24 -14.31 12.08
N LEU A 6 -11.65 -13.68 13.10
CA LEU A 6 -10.44 -12.87 12.98
C LEU A 6 -9.19 -13.76 12.91
N LEU A 7 -9.16 -14.85 13.67
CA LEU A 7 -8.13 -15.88 13.61
C LEU A 7 -8.13 -16.62 12.26
N ASP A 8 -9.31 -17.00 11.74
CA ASP A 8 -9.41 -17.63 10.43
C ASP A 8 -8.96 -16.70 9.30
N SER A 9 -9.29 -15.41 9.40
CA SER A 9 -8.84 -14.39 8.45
C SER A 9 -7.32 -14.19 8.48
N LEU A 10 -6.71 -14.19 9.68
CA LEU A 10 -5.26 -14.11 9.82
C LEU A 10 -4.57 -15.36 9.29
N THR A 11 -5.14 -16.54 9.53
CA THR A 11 -4.56 -17.82 9.07
C THR A 11 -4.60 -17.91 7.55
N HIS A 12 -5.74 -17.61 6.92
CA HIS A 12 -5.85 -17.54 5.46
C HIS A 12 -4.94 -16.50 4.82
N LEU A 13 -4.72 -15.36 5.49
CA LEU A 13 -3.74 -14.35 5.05
C LEU A 13 -2.31 -14.90 5.11
N THR A 14 -1.92 -15.53 6.22
CA THR A 14 -0.56 -16.09 6.37
C THR A 14 -0.28 -17.20 5.35
N GLU A 15 -1.29 -18.02 5.04
CA GLU A 15 -1.16 -19.13 4.09
C GLU A 15 -1.07 -18.63 2.64
N GLY A 16 -1.92 -17.68 2.24
CA GLY A 16 -1.85 -17.05 0.91
C GLY A 16 -0.59 -16.21 0.69
N LEU A 17 -0.05 -15.63 1.75
CA LEU A 17 1.23 -14.92 1.71
C LEU A 17 2.43 -15.86 1.55
N SER A 18 2.34 -17.11 2.03
CA SER A 18 3.42 -18.11 1.91
C SER A 18 3.53 -18.68 0.49
N THR A 19 2.46 -18.63 -0.30
CA THR A 19 2.44 -19.07 -1.72
C THR A 19 2.71 -17.94 -2.70
N THR A 20 2.88 -16.72 -2.21
CA THR A 20 3.10 -15.54 -3.05
C THR A 20 4.54 -15.53 -3.56
N THR A 21 4.72 -15.55 -4.87
CA THR A 21 6.04 -15.51 -5.51
C THR A 21 6.30 -14.21 -6.28
N THR A 22 5.29 -13.32 -6.37
CA THR A 22 5.43 -12.03 -7.06
C THR A 22 4.76 -10.87 -6.32
N PRO A 23 5.22 -9.62 -6.49
CA PRO A 23 4.57 -8.42 -5.94
C PRO A 23 3.10 -8.25 -6.37
N GLU A 24 2.78 -8.71 -7.58
CA GLU A 24 1.41 -8.84 -8.08
C GLU A 24 0.59 -9.73 -7.15
N GLN A 25 0.97 -10.98 -6.98
CA GLN A 25 0.21 -11.90 -6.12
C GLN A 25 0.06 -11.37 -4.70
N LEU A 26 1.11 -10.72 -4.17
CA LEU A 26 1.08 -10.07 -2.87
C LEU A 26 -0.03 -9.01 -2.79
N LEU A 27 -0.07 -8.08 -3.73
CA LEU A 27 -1.08 -7.02 -3.75
C LEU A 27 -2.50 -7.60 -3.85
N SER A 28 -2.71 -8.67 -4.63
CA SER A 28 -4.01 -9.33 -4.76
C SER A 28 -4.48 -9.88 -3.41
N THR A 29 -3.60 -10.60 -2.72
CA THR A 29 -3.86 -11.16 -1.39
C THR A 29 -4.14 -10.05 -0.37
N LEU A 30 -3.34 -8.98 -0.37
CA LEU A 30 -3.52 -7.83 0.52
C LEU A 30 -4.85 -7.11 0.27
N VAL A 31 -5.25 -6.92 -0.99
CA VAL A 31 -6.56 -6.35 -1.33
C VAL A 31 -7.69 -7.23 -0.81
N GLY A 32 -7.59 -8.54 -0.99
CA GLY A 32 -8.57 -9.50 -0.46
C GLY A 32 -8.73 -9.37 1.06
N GLY A 33 -7.63 -9.40 1.80
CA GLY A 33 -7.64 -9.28 3.27
C GLY A 33 -8.10 -7.90 3.75
N ALA A 34 -7.59 -6.83 3.14
CA ALA A 34 -7.90 -5.47 3.54
C ALA A 34 -9.39 -5.11 3.35
N ARG A 35 -10.09 -5.70 2.37
CA ARG A 35 -11.52 -5.40 2.14
C ARG A 35 -12.41 -5.70 3.33
N SER A 36 -12.03 -6.67 4.15
CA SER A 36 -12.75 -7.04 5.38
C SER A 36 -12.38 -6.17 6.58
N LEU A 37 -11.32 -5.35 6.45
CA LEU A 37 -10.72 -4.60 7.56
C LEU A 37 -10.97 -3.10 7.44
N LEU A 38 -10.94 -2.56 6.22
CA LEU A 38 -11.18 -1.13 5.98
C LEU A 38 -11.88 -0.87 4.63
N PRO A 39 -12.72 0.17 4.55
CA PRO A 39 -13.23 0.66 3.29
C PRO A 39 -12.13 1.36 2.47
N PHE A 40 -12.02 1.02 1.19
CA PHE A 40 -11.15 1.72 0.24
C PHE A 40 -11.68 1.55 -1.19
N THR A 41 -11.31 2.48 -2.07
CA THR A 41 -11.58 2.40 -3.51
C THR A 41 -10.48 1.65 -4.24
N ALA A 42 -9.22 1.97 -3.96
CA ALA A 42 -8.07 1.31 -4.54
C ALA A 42 -6.92 1.14 -3.55
N CYS A 43 -6.11 0.11 -3.80
CA CYS A 43 -4.88 -0.18 -3.10
C CYS A 43 -3.72 -0.18 -4.09
N ALA A 44 -2.57 0.35 -3.69
CA ALA A 44 -1.36 0.27 -4.47
C ALA A 44 -0.18 -0.17 -3.61
N LEU A 45 0.67 -1.00 -4.20
CA LEU A 45 1.97 -1.42 -3.68
C LEU A 45 3.04 -0.68 -4.47
N ALA A 46 3.87 0.10 -3.81
CA ALA A 46 5.02 0.76 -4.39
C ALA A 46 6.30 0.17 -3.79
N LEU A 47 7.21 -0.31 -4.63
CA LEU A 47 8.52 -0.82 -4.21
C LEU A 47 9.63 0.09 -4.73
N LYS A 48 10.66 0.29 -3.91
CA LYS A 48 11.82 1.11 -4.27
C LYS A 48 12.73 0.34 -5.22
N GLU A 49 13.11 0.97 -6.33
CA GLU A 49 14.08 0.49 -7.32
C GLU A 49 15.25 1.48 -7.43
N SER A 50 16.31 1.14 -8.17
CA SER A 50 17.49 1.99 -8.35
C SER A 50 17.17 3.35 -8.97
N GLU A 51 16.25 3.38 -9.95
CA GLU A 51 15.87 4.57 -10.72
C GLU A 51 14.50 5.15 -10.29
N GLY A 52 13.98 4.76 -9.12
CA GLY A 52 12.74 5.30 -8.57
C GLY A 52 11.84 4.26 -7.93
N TRP A 53 10.60 4.17 -8.41
CA TRP A 53 9.55 3.37 -7.78
C TRP A 53 8.77 2.58 -8.83
N ARG A 54 8.55 1.29 -8.54
CA ARG A 54 7.65 0.41 -9.29
C ARG A 54 6.34 0.25 -8.54
N VAL A 55 5.21 0.44 -9.23
CA VAL A 55 3.89 0.55 -8.61
C VAL A 55 2.90 -0.44 -9.20
N TRP A 56 2.31 -1.27 -8.34
CA TRP A 56 1.19 -2.14 -8.68
C TRP A 56 -0.08 -1.55 -8.08
N ARG A 57 -1.19 -1.57 -8.82
CA ARG A 57 -2.48 -1.04 -8.33
C ARG A 57 -3.62 -2.03 -8.61
N ALA A 58 -4.52 -2.11 -7.65
CA ALA A 58 -5.76 -2.88 -7.74
C ALA A 58 -6.92 -2.11 -7.09
N THR A 59 -8.13 -2.28 -7.60
CA THR A 59 -9.32 -1.65 -7.02
C THR A 59 -10.11 -2.65 -6.19
N ALA A 60 -10.90 -2.16 -5.23
CA ALA A 60 -11.75 -3.03 -4.41
C ALA A 60 -12.82 -3.76 -5.24
N SER A 61 -13.31 -3.14 -6.33
CA SER A 61 -14.34 -3.70 -7.21
C SER A 61 -13.78 -4.59 -8.33
N ARG A 62 -12.52 -4.42 -8.71
CA ARG A 62 -11.81 -5.25 -9.69
C ARG A 62 -10.44 -5.63 -9.13
N PRO A 63 -10.33 -6.79 -8.46
CA PRO A 63 -9.05 -7.27 -7.93
C PRO A 63 -8.08 -7.72 -9.04
N LYS A 64 -8.54 -7.83 -10.30
CA LYS A 64 -7.67 -8.06 -11.45
C LYS A 64 -6.77 -6.84 -11.64
N GLN A 65 -5.48 -7.06 -11.43
CA GLN A 65 -4.47 -6.01 -11.39
C GLN A 65 -4.27 -5.36 -12.74
N VAL A 66 -3.92 -4.08 -12.66
CA VAL A 66 -3.21 -3.40 -13.73
C VAL A 66 -1.83 -3.12 -13.17
N ALA A 67 -0.82 -3.84 -13.66
CA ALA A 67 0.55 -3.39 -13.50
C ALA A 67 0.64 -2.03 -14.21
N LEU A 68 0.72 -0.97 -13.42
CA LEU A 68 1.02 0.34 -13.95
C LEU A 68 2.53 0.43 -13.87
N ASN A 69 3.25 0.16 -14.96
CA ASN A 69 4.64 0.58 -15.08
C ASN A 69 4.67 2.12 -15.13
N THR A 70 4.34 2.75 -14.00
CA THR A 70 4.33 4.17 -13.78
C THR A 70 5.53 4.44 -12.90
N THR A 71 6.55 5.03 -13.50
CA THR A 71 7.58 5.75 -12.76
C THR A 71 6.89 6.91 -12.05
N ILE A 72 6.99 6.95 -10.72
CA ILE A 72 6.52 8.09 -9.95
C ILE A 72 7.37 9.31 -10.35
N PRO A 73 6.77 10.47 -10.68
CA PRO A 73 7.53 11.67 -11.04
C PRO A 73 8.52 12.05 -9.92
N PRO A 74 9.77 12.47 -10.24
CA PRO A 74 10.80 12.74 -9.23
C PRO A 74 10.39 13.72 -8.11
N GLU A 75 9.56 14.72 -8.44
CA GLU A 75 9.04 15.71 -7.49
C GLU A 75 8.12 15.08 -6.43
N ALA A 76 7.39 14.06 -6.86
CA ALA A 76 6.52 13.27 -6.03
C ALA A 76 7.33 12.26 -5.19
N VAL A 77 8.40 11.72 -5.75
CA VAL A 77 9.35 10.84 -5.04
C VAL A 77 9.86 11.52 -3.77
N ASP A 78 10.23 12.81 -3.79
CA ASP A 78 10.77 13.49 -2.60
C ASP A 78 9.76 13.58 -1.45
N THR A 79 8.47 13.77 -1.77
CA THR A 79 7.41 13.80 -0.76
C THR A 79 7.16 12.40 -0.17
N LEU A 80 7.02 11.39 -1.03
CA LEU A 80 6.84 9.99 -0.61
C LEU A 80 8.05 9.49 0.17
N ASP A 81 9.27 9.63 -0.36
CA ASP A 81 10.52 9.20 0.28
C ASP A 81 10.65 9.86 1.64
N ARG A 82 10.31 11.15 1.79
CA ARG A 82 10.33 11.81 3.09
C ARG A 82 9.39 11.13 4.07
N PHE A 83 8.12 10.91 3.72
CA PHE A 83 7.18 10.27 4.65
C PHE A 83 7.53 8.82 4.96
N ILE A 84 7.95 8.07 3.94
CA ILE A 84 8.34 6.66 4.02
C ILE A 84 9.63 6.48 4.85
N SER A 85 10.59 7.40 4.73
CA SER A 85 11.87 7.34 5.45
C SER A 85 11.73 7.53 6.96
N HIS A 86 10.67 8.20 7.42
CA HIS A 86 10.38 8.32 8.86
C HIS A 86 9.76 7.04 9.45
N GLY A 87 9.40 6.07 8.60
CA GLY A 87 8.86 4.77 9.01
C GLY A 87 7.48 4.84 9.69
N GLN A 88 6.78 5.96 9.57
CA GLN A 88 5.46 6.17 10.18
C GLN A 88 4.35 6.17 9.12
N PRO A 89 3.15 5.64 9.42
CA PRO A 89 2.02 5.74 8.52
C PRO A 89 1.56 7.19 8.34
N LEU A 90 1.36 7.62 7.09
CA LEU A 90 0.79 8.91 6.75
C LEU A 90 -0.70 8.76 6.45
N GLN A 91 -1.52 9.58 7.10
CA GLN A 91 -2.95 9.68 6.83
C GLN A 91 -3.24 11.03 6.19
N ILE A 92 -4.04 11.02 5.14
CA ILE A 92 -4.51 12.21 4.43
C ILE A 92 -6.04 12.16 4.44
N ASP A 93 -6.63 13.09 5.18
CA ASP A 93 -8.07 13.17 5.41
C ASP A 93 -8.79 13.73 4.18
N ASP A 94 -8.26 14.79 3.58
CA ASP A 94 -8.72 15.29 2.29
C ASP A 94 -7.56 15.85 1.46
N LEU A 95 -7.33 15.25 0.30
CA LEU A 95 -6.37 15.65 -0.71
C LEU A 95 -6.72 16.98 -1.37
N LEU A 96 -7.99 17.40 -1.29
CA LEU A 96 -8.42 18.73 -1.76
C LEU A 96 -8.29 19.80 -0.67
N SER A 97 -7.86 19.43 0.55
CA SER A 97 -7.61 20.37 1.64
C SER A 97 -6.11 20.64 1.81
N PRO A 98 -5.70 21.86 2.23
CA PRO A 98 -4.31 22.15 2.56
C PRO A 98 -3.76 21.20 3.64
N PRO A 99 -2.47 20.80 3.58
CA PRO A 99 -1.44 21.21 2.61
C PRO A 99 -1.47 20.43 1.28
N TRP A 100 -2.38 19.46 1.12
CA TRP A 100 -2.38 18.50 0.02
C TRP A 100 -3.03 19.01 -1.27
N SER A 101 -3.77 20.12 -1.17
CA SER A 101 -4.48 20.75 -2.30
C SER A 101 -3.57 21.39 -3.36
N ASP A 102 -2.26 21.52 -3.10
CA ASP A 102 -1.30 22.07 -4.04
C ASP A 102 -1.01 21.11 -5.21
N ALA A 103 -0.73 21.68 -6.39
CA ALA A 103 -0.47 20.95 -7.62
C ALA A 103 0.70 19.96 -7.52
N SER A 104 1.69 20.29 -6.70
CA SER A 104 2.88 19.47 -6.41
C SER A 104 2.55 18.09 -5.83
N HIS A 105 1.45 17.96 -5.07
CA HIS A 105 1.03 16.70 -4.45
C HIS A 105 0.10 15.84 -5.33
N ARG A 106 -0.32 16.35 -6.49
CA ARG A 106 -1.31 15.71 -7.37
C ARG A 106 -0.77 14.48 -8.12
N GLY A 107 0.55 14.33 -8.25
CA GLY A 107 1.15 13.30 -9.11
C GLY A 107 0.98 11.85 -8.62
N ILE A 108 0.92 11.62 -7.30
CA ILE A 108 0.99 10.27 -6.71
C ILE A 108 -0.39 9.69 -6.42
N LEU A 109 -1.25 10.49 -5.78
CA LEU A 109 -2.47 10.00 -5.15
C LEU A 109 -3.74 10.37 -5.92
N TRP A 110 -3.69 11.37 -6.81
CA TRP A 110 -4.84 11.81 -7.60
C TRP A 110 -5.01 10.99 -8.88
N LYS A 111 -5.32 9.71 -8.74
CA LYS A 111 -5.93 8.94 -9.82
C LYS A 111 -7.41 8.76 -9.51
N ASP A 112 -8.27 8.94 -10.51
CA ASP A 112 -9.69 8.58 -10.46
C ASP A 112 -10.51 9.25 -9.33
N GLY A 113 -10.19 10.50 -8.96
CA GLY A 113 -10.97 11.28 -8.00
C GLY A 113 -10.71 10.94 -6.52
N THR A 114 -9.54 10.41 -6.18
CA THR A 114 -9.14 10.22 -4.77
C THR A 114 -9.30 11.49 -3.95
N ARG A 115 -9.94 11.35 -2.79
CA ARG A 115 -10.14 12.37 -1.78
C ARG A 115 -9.37 12.07 -0.50
N SER A 116 -9.24 10.83 -0.06
CA SER A 116 -8.44 10.50 1.12
C SER A 116 -7.47 9.36 0.85
N ALA A 117 -6.40 9.28 1.64
CA ALA A 117 -5.38 8.24 1.52
C ALA A 117 -4.78 7.82 2.87
N LEU A 118 -4.41 6.56 2.96
CA LEU A 118 -3.59 6.00 4.04
C LEU A 118 -2.37 5.33 3.42
N LEU A 119 -1.20 5.88 3.68
CA LEU A 119 0.09 5.38 3.20
C LEU A 119 0.82 4.74 4.37
N VAL A 120 1.28 3.51 4.19
CA VAL A 120 1.94 2.73 5.24
C VAL A 120 3.27 2.19 4.70
N PRO A 121 4.41 2.50 5.35
CA PRO A 121 5.71 2.04 4.88
C PRO A 121 5.87 0.53 5.10
N LEU A 122 6.48 -0.13 4.12
CA LEU A 122 6.85 -1.54 4.14
C LEU A 122 8.27 -1.66 4.66
N ILE A 123 8.43 -1.94 5.95
CA ILE A 123 9.73 -1.95 6.63
C ILE A 123 10.12 -3.39 6.96
N ALA A 124 11.30 -3.82 6.53
CA ALA A 124 11.86 -5.11 6.89
C ALA A 124 13.36 -4.97 7.20
N GLY A 125 13.82 -5.57 8.30
CA GLY A 125 15.24 -5.54 8.66
C GLY A 125 15.80 -4.12 8.89
N GLY A 126 14.96 -3.16 9.27
CA GLY A 126 15.36 -1.77 9.50
C GLY A 126 15.47 -0.91 8.24
N ALA A 127 15.21 -1.47 7.05
CA ALA A 127 15.16 -0.74 5.79
C ALA A 127 13.72 -0.63 5.29
N THR A 128 13.38 0.52 4.71
CA THR A 128 12.09 0.69 4.03
C THR A 128 12.18 0.16 2.61
N LEU A 129 11.49 -0.94 2.35
CA LEU A 129 11.41 -1.62 1.05
C LEU A 129 10.45 -0.91 0.10
N GLY A 130 9.45 -0.22 0.66
CA GLY A 130 8.50 0.54 -0.11
C GLY A 130 7.31 1.06 0.70
N ALA A 131 6.15 1.17 0.06
CA ALA A 131 4.91 1.56 0.72
C ALA A 131 3.68 0.86 0.17
N LEU A 132 2.70 0.65 1.04
CA LEU A 132 1.34 0.24 0.70
C LEU A 132 0.42 1.44 0.89
N SER A 133 -0.41 1.76 -0.10
CA SER A 133 -1.36 2.88 -0.02
C SER A 133 -2.79 2.42 -0.24
N PHE A 134 -3.69 2.83 0.63
CA PHE A 134 -5.14 2.73 0.47
C PHE A 134 -5.68 4.11 0.09
N THR A 135 -6.55 4.16 -0.92
CA THR A 135 -7.13 5.41 -1.45
C THR A 135 -8.64 5.30 -1.52
N SER A 136 -9.33 6.40 -1.24
CA SER A 136 -10.79 6.51 -1.31
C SER A 136 -11.21 7.78 -2.04
N THR A 137 -12.32 7.71 -2.78
CA THR A 137 -12.98 8.88 -3.38
C THR A 137 -13.83 9.68 -2.38
N GLN A 138 -13.91 9.22 -1.12
CA GLN A 138 -14.52 9.95 0.00
C GLN A 138 -13.43 10.59 0.88
N PRO A 139 -13.62 11.81 1.40
CA PRO A 139 -12.76 12.36 2.44
C PRO A 139 -12.93 11.58 3.77
N ASP A 140 -11.99 11.74 4.70
CA ASP A 140 -12.05 11.22 6.09
C ASP A 140 -12.27 9.70 6.20
N GLN A 141 -11.84 8.92 5.20
CA GLN A 141 -12.17 7.48 5.12
C GLN A 141 -11.42 6.61 6.15
N TYR A 142 -10.29 7.08 6.67
CA TYR A 142 -9.32 6.28 7.41
C TYR A 142 -9.18 6.77 8.87
N PRO A 143 -10.15 6.52 9.76
CA PRO A 143 -10.04 6.93 11.16
C PRO A 143 -8.91 6.18 11.88
N THR A 144 -8.32 6.84 12.88
CA THR A 144 -7.16 6.39 13.66
C THR A 144 -7.32 4.99 14.27
N THR A 145 -8.54 4.56 14.59
CA THR A 145 -8.84 3.24 15.18
C THR A 145 -8.46 2.06 14.27
N ASN A 146 -8.40 2.24 12.94
CA ASN A 146 -8.10 1.15 12.00
C ASN A 146 -6.59 0.95 11.73
N ARG A 147 -5.75 1.81 12.31
CA ARG A 147 -4.32 1.90 11.98
C ARG A 147 -3.53 0.66 12.43
N ASN A 148 -3.92 0.03 13.55
CA ASN A 148 -3.26 -1.17 14.07
C ASN A 148 -3.42 -2.38 13.13
N MET A 149 -4.60 -2.57 12.53
CA MET A 149 -4.87 -3.68 11.62
C MET A 149 -4.14 -3.51 10.29
N VAL A 150 -4.10 -2.28 9.75
CA VAL A 150 -3.33 -1.98 8.53
C VAL A 150 -1.84 -2.15 8.78
N THR A 151 -1.34 -1.75 9.96
CA THR A 151 0.07 -1.96 10.34
C THR A 151 0.42 -3.44 10.35
N LEU A 152 -0.44 -4.31 10.90
CA LEU A 152 -0.23 -5.76 10.90
C LEU A 152 -0.18 -6.34 9.47
N LEU A 153 -1.11 -5.96 8.60
CA LEU A 153 -1.08 -6.35 7.19
C LEU A 153 0.22 -5.93 6.50
N THR A 154 0.69 -4.71 6.81
CA THR A 154 1.88 -4.14 6.19
C THR A 154 3.16 -4.85 6.68
N TRP A 155 3.21 -5.24 7.95
CA TRP A 155 4.29 -6.08 8.49
C TRP A 155 4.36 -7.42 7.79
N MET A 156 3.21 -8.09 7.60
CA MET A 156 3.16 -9.35 6.88
C MET A 156 3.58 -9.18 5.42
N ALA A 157 3.15 -8.11 4.76
CA ALA A 157 3.56 -7.77 3.40
C ALA A 157 5.08 -7.55 3.29
N ALA A 158 5.67 -6.80 4.21
CA ALA A 158 7.11 -6.53 4.24
C ALA A 158 7.93 -7.83 4.47
N ALA A 159 7.44 -8.73 5.31
CA ALA A 159 8.05 -10.04 5.52
C ALA A 159 8.01 -10.91 4.25
N THR A 160 6.87 -10.97 3.57
CA THR A 160 6.72 -11.70 2.30
C THR A 160 7.61 -11.11 1.21
N LEU A 161 7.65 -9.78 1.05
CA LEU A 161 8.51 -9.11 0.06
C LEU A 161 9.99 -9.46 0.24
N ARG A 162 10.46 -9.51 1.49
CA ARG A 162 11.85 -9.88 1.78
C ARG A 162 12.15 -11.34 1.44
N ALA A 163 11.16 -12.21 1.51
CA ALA A 163 11.29 -13.63 1.16
C ALA A 163 11.14 -13.89 -0.35
N LEU A 164 10.65 -12.92 -1.13
CA LEU A 164 10.59 -13.04 -2.59
C LEU A 164 12.02 -13.08 -3.16
N PRO A 165 12.28 -13.95 -4.16
CA PRO A 165 13.51 -13.90 -4.90
C PRO A 165 13.63 -12.50 -5.50
N GLN A 166 14.70 -11.79 -5.15
CA GLN A 166 15.07 -10.59 -5.87
C GLN A 166 15.37 -11.07 -7.29
N GLU A 167 14.74 -10.49 -8.32
CA GLU A 167 15.18 -10.75 -9.69
C GLU A 167 16.64 -10.27 -9.75
N GLU A 168 17.55 -11.23 -9.67
CA GLU A 168 18.97 -11.00 -9.82
C GLU A 168 19.14 -10.52 -11.25
N GLU A 169 19.32 -9.21 -11.39
CA GLU A 169 19.54 -8.51 -12.64
C GLU A 169 20.49 -9.34 -13.49
N ALA A 170 19.94 -9.96 -14.54
CA ALA A 170 20.70 -10.81 -15.42
C ALA A 170 21.82 -9.97 -16.03
N ARG A 171 23.03 -10.28 -15.57
CA ARG A 171 24.32 -9.72 -15.97
C ARG A 171 24.50 -9.65 -17.49
#